data_AF-F0M664-F1
#
_entry.id   AF-F0M664-F1
#
_cell.length_a   1.000
_cell.length_b   1.000
_cell.length_c   1.000
_cell.angle_alpha   90.00
_cell.angle_beta   90.00
_cell.angle_gamma   90.00
#
_symmetry.space_group_name_H-M   'P 1'
#
loop_
_entity.id
_entity.type
_entity.pdbx_description
1 polymer ?
#
loop_
_entity_poly.entity_id
_entity_poly.type
_entity_poly.pdbx_seq_one_letter_code
_entity_poly.pdbx_strand_id
1 'polypeptide(L)'
;MELYSVNGELQFGAKTPCNPISAPAVINGNTLTLDKPAVGAMGCAGESSAQEQWVMQFLSRPIEMAFVQDTLTWTAGADTLSFKSK
;
A
#
# COMPACT_ATOMS: atom_id res chain seq x y z
N MET A 1 -5.88 0.33 4.13
CA MET A 1 -4.41 0.33 4.16
C MET A 1 -4.00 1.14 5.37
N GLU A 2 -2.94 0.75 6.05
CA GLU A 2 -2.47 1.38 7.27
C GLU A 2 -0.94 1.33 7.35
N LEU A 3 -0.36 2.34 8.00
CA LEU A 3 1.04 2.39 8.39
C LEU A 3 1.08 2.44 9.91
N TYR A 4 1.91 1.58 10.51
CA TYR A 4 2.03 1.46 11.96
C TYR A 4 3.47 1.16 12.36
N SER A 5 3.86 1.50 13.59
CA SER A 5 5.21 1.23 14.09
C SER A 5 5.25 0.00 14.99
N VAL A 6 6.23 -0.87 14.78
CA VAL A 6 6.54 -2.03 15.63
C VAL A 6 8.01 -1.96 16.01
N ASN A 7 8.32 -1.84 17.31
CA ASN A 7 9.69 -1.73 17.82
C ASN A 7 10.54 -0.62 17.16
N GLY A 8 9.90 0.48 16.72
CA GLY A 8 10.56 1.59 16.04
C GLY A 8 10.70 1.42 14.51
N GLU A 9 10.34 0.26 13.95
CA GLU A 9 10.28 0.05 12.51
C GLU A 9 8.90 0.39 11.97
N LEU A 10 8.84 1.07 10.84
CA LEU A 10 7.58 1.36 10.16
C LEU A 10 7.15 0.14 9.35
N GLN A 11 5.90 -0.25 9.52
CA GLN A 11 5.28 -1.39 8.89
C GLN A 11 4.05 -0.93 8.11
N PHE A 12 3.80 -1.61 7.00
CA PHE A 12 2.63 -1.42 6.15
C PHE A 12 1.72 -2.65 6.24
N GLY A 13 0.43 -2.39 6.32
CA GLY A 13 -0.62 -3.39 6.23
C GLY A 13 -1.71 -2.97 5.24
N ALA A 14 -2.15 -3.90 4.40
CA ALA A 14 -3.33 -3.72 3.57
C ALA A 14 -4.19 -4.98 3.53
N LYS A 15 -5.50 -4.78 3.42
CA LYS A 15 -6.45 -5.84 3.11
C LYS A 15 -6.89 -5.64 1.67
N THR A 16 -6.64 -6.64 0.83
CA THR A 16 -7.30 -6.75 -0.47
C THR A 16 -8.47 -7.74 -0.34
N PRO A 17 -9.39 -7.82 -1.33
CA PRO A 17 -10.47 -8.80 -1.30
C PRO A 17 -10.00 -10.25 -1.32
N CYS A 18 -8.78 -10.52 -1.80
CA CYS A 18 -8.19 -11.86 -1.82
C CYS A 18 -7.32 -12.07 -0.58
N ASN A 19 -6.09 -11.56 -0.56
CA ASN A 19 -5.17 -11.72 0.55
C ASN A 19 -4.81 -10.40 1.24
N PRO A 20 -4.41 -10.47 2.53
CA PRO A 20 -3.70 -9.37 3.15
C PRO A 20 -2.30 -9.21 2.54
N ILE A 21 -1.80 -7.97 2.57
CA ILE A 21 -0.44 -7.59 2.19
C ILE A 21 0.24 -6.97 3.41
N SER A 22 1.51 -7.32 3.63
CA SER A 22 2.36 -6.70 4.65
C SER A 22 3.77 -6.43 4.13
N ALA A 23 4.40 -5.38 4.62
CA ALA A 23 5.77 -5.04 4.27
C ALA A 23 6.40 -4.11 5.31
N PRO A 24 7.71 -4.20 5.58
CA PRO A 24 8.47 -3.06 6.09
C PRO A 24 8.31 -1.86 5.16
N ALA A 25 8.23 -0.67 5.75
CA ALA A 25 8.05 0.58 5.03
C ALA A 25 9.13 1.58 5.40
N VAL A 26 9.53 2.42 4.43
CA VAL A 26 10.44 3.54 4.64
C VAL A 26 9.80 4.78 4.06
N ILE A 27 9.82 5.88 4.83
CA ILE A 27 9.39 7.19 4.36
C ILE A 27 10.61 8.10 4.32
N ASN A 28 10.96 8.57 3.12
CA ASN A 28 12.03 9.54 2.90
C ASN A 28 11.39 10.82 2.34
N GLY A 29 11.31 11.87 3.18
CA GLY A 29 10.56 13.07 2.85
C GLY A 29 9.08 12.73 2.61
N ASN A 30 8.63 12.91 1.38
CA ASN A 30 7.25 12.65 0.95
C ASN A 30 7.10 11.34 0.18
N THR A 31 8.17 10.53 0.08
CA THR A 31 8.16 9.29 -0.69
C THR A 31 8.10 8.08 0.25
N LEU A 32 7.08 7.25 0.09
CA LEU A 32 6.93 5.94 0.72
C LEU A 32 7.50 4.87 -0.20
N THR A 33 8.30 3.95 0.35
CA THR A 33 8.76 2.74 -0.33
C THR A 33 8.51 1.53 0.57
N LEU A 34 8.03 0.43 -0.01
CA LEU A 34 7.87 -0.83 0.71
C LEU A 34 9.04 -1.76 0.38
N ASP A 35 9.66 -2.34 1.41
CA ASP A 35 10.69 -3.36 1.23
C ASP A 35 10.03 -4.75 1.24
N LYS A 36 10.33 -5.57 0.23
CA LYS A 36 9.89 -6.99 0.11
C LYS A 36 8.44 -7.22 0.56
N PRO A 37 7.44 -6.62 -0.12
CA PRO A 37 6.05 -6.84 0.21
C PRO A 37 5.68 -8.32 0.10
N ALA A 38 5.04 -8.83 1.14
CA ALA A 38 4.52 -10.19 1.23
C ALA A 38 3.00 -10.16 1.08
N VAL A 39 2.46 -11.19 0.43
CA VAL A 39 1.02 -11.40 0.23
C VAL A 39 0.63 -12.78 0.77
N GLY A 40 -0.56 -12.89 1.34
CA GLY A 40 -1.11 -14.19 1.72
C GLY A 40 -1.20 -15.17 0.54
N ALA A 41 -1.26 -16.46 0.84
CA ALA A 41 -1.18 -17.53 -0.16
C ALA A 41 -2.53 -18.16 -0.53
N MET A 42 -3.66 -17.44 -0.34
CA MET A 42 -4.95 -17.94 -0.80
C MET A 42 -5.10 -17.75 -2.30
N GLY A 43 -5.54 -18.80 -2.99
CA GLY A 43 -5.88 -18.74 -4.40
C GLY A 43 -7.28 -18.15 -4.61
N CYS A 44 -7.37 -16.94 -5.14
CA CYS A 44 -8.63 -16.36 -5.62
C CYS A 44 -8.64 -16.31 -7.15
N ALA A 45 -9.84 -16.29 -7.73
CA ALA A 45 -10.04 -16.12 -9.17
C ALA A 45 -10.80 -14.82 -9.47
N GLY A 46 -10.73 -14.37 -10.72
CA GLY A 46 -11.49 -13.22 -11.21
C GLY A 46 -11.01 -11.89 -10.61
N GLU A 47 -11.96 -10.98 -10.38
CA GLU A 47 -11.69 -9.59 -9.99
C GLU A 47 -10.89 -9.47 -8.69
N SER A 48 -11.12 -10.36 -7.71
CA SER A 48 -10.36 -10.34 -6.45
C SER A 48 -8.87 -10.57 -6.65
N SER A 49 -8.49 -11.45 -7.59
CA SER A 49 -7.08 -11.68 -7.93
C SER A 49 -6.50 -10.53 -8.75
N ALA A 50 -7.26 -10.01 -9.71
CA ALA A 50 -6.82 -8.87 -10.53
C ALA A 50 -6.58 -7.61 -9.68
N GLN A 51 -7.46 -7.33 -8.72
CA GLN A 51 -7.32 -6.20 -7.81
C GLN A 51 -6.10 -6.36 -6.89
N GLU A 52 -5.87 -7.55 -6.33
CA GLU A 52 -4.67 -7.81 -5.51
C GLU A 52 -3.39 -7.59 -6.32
N GLN A 53 -3.33 -8.12 -7.55
CA GLN A 53 -2.17 -7.93 -8.43
C GLN A 53 -1.94 -6.47 -8.77
N TRP A 54 -2.99 -5.71 -9.06
CA TRP A 54 -2.89 -4.28 -9.32
C TRP A 54 -2.37 -3.53 -8.09
N VAL A 55 -2.88 -3.83 -6.90
CA VAL A 55 -2.38 -3.23 -5.64
C VAL A 55 -0.90 -3.57 -5.43
N MET A 56 -0.48 -4.81 -5.66
CA MET A 56 0.94 -5.20 -5.55
C MET A 56 1.83 -4.47 -6.57
N GLN A 57 1.37 -4.27 -7.80
CA GLN A 57 2.09 -3.47 -8.79
C GLN A 57 2.14 -1.98 -8.42
N PHE A 58 1.09 -1.46 -7.81
CA PHE A 58 1.09 -0.10 -7.30
C PHE A 58 2.14 0.07 -6.20
N LEU A 59 2.15 -0.85 -5.25
CA LEU A 59 3.01 -0.83 -4.05
C LEU A 59 4.48 -1.18 -4.32
N SER A 60 4.82 -1.77 -5.48
CA SER A 60 6.20 -2.09 -5.83
C SER A 60 7.02 -0.90 -6.32
N ARG A 61 6.37 0.25 -6.50
CA ARG A 61 6.98 1.51 -6.96
C ARG A 61 7.14 2.48 -5.78
N PRO A 62 8.06 3.45 -5.86
CA PRO A 62 8.05 4.59 -4.95
C PRO A 62 6.73 5.35 -5.04
N ILE A 63 6.14 5.66 -3.89
CA ILE A 63 4.83 6.31 -3.77
C ILE A 63 5.04 7.72 -3.23
N GLU A 64 4.67 8.72 -4.02
CA GLU A 64 4.60 10.10 -3.55
C GLU A 64 3.33 10.32 -2.73
N MET A 65 3.49 10.91 -1.54
CA MET A 65 2.41 11.16 -0.60
C MET A 65 2.13 12.66 -0.48
N ALA A 66 0.86 13.02 -0.67
CA ALA A 66 0.36 14.37 -0.43
C ALA A 66 -0.84 14.31 0.51
N PHE A 67 -0.85 15.12 1.57
CA PHE A 67 -1.99 15.24 2.47
C PHE A 67 -2.60 16.64 2.35
N VAL A 68 -3.80 16.72 1.78
CA VAL A 68 -4.51 17.98 1.51
C VAL A 68 -5.95 17.83 1.95
N GLN A 69 -6.44 18.76 2.77
CA GLN A 69 -7.85 18.83 3.18
C GLN A 69 -8.43 17.46 3.63
N ASP A 70 -7.74 16.79 4.54
CA ASP A 70 -8.12 15.48 5.11
C ASP A 70 -8.14 14.30 4.11
N THR A 71 -7.52 14.49 2.95
CA THR A 71 -7.31 13.44 1.96
C THR A 71 -5.82 13.17 1.81
N LEU A 72 -5.42 11.94 2.08
CA LEU A 72 -4.10 11.42 1.75
C LEU A 72 -4.14 10.86 0.33
N THR A 73 -3.39 11.46 -0.58
CA THR A 73 -3.21 10.97 -1.94
C THR A 73 -1.85 10.32 -2.09
N TRP A 74 -1.84 9.11 -2.63
CA TRP A 74 -0.67 8.34 -3.01
C TRP A 74 -0.59 8.28 -4.52
N THR A 75 0.57 8.65 -5.07
CA THR A 75 0.81 8.64 -6.52
C THR A 75 2.00 7.76 -6.83
N ALA A 76 1.83 6.83 -7.77
CA ALA A 76 2.91 5.97 -8.26
C ALA A 76 2.83 5.90 -9.79
N GLY A 77 3.74 6.59 -10.48
CA GLY A 77 3.67 6.73 -11.92
C GLY A 77 2.40 7.45 -12.37
N ALA A 78 1.58 6.80 -13.18
CA ALA A 78 0.29 7.34 -13.66
C ALA A 78 -0.89 7.01 -12.74
N ASP A 79 -0.68 6.14 -11.73
CA ASP A 79 -1.75 5.67 -10.86
C ASP A 79 -1.84 6.52 -9.60
N THR A 80 -3.06 6.74 -9.12
CA THR A 80 -3.33 7.48 -7.88
C THR A 80 -4.33 6.76 -7.00
N LEU A 81 -4.08 6.75 -5.69
CA LEU A 81 -5.00 6.30 -4.65
C LEU A 81 -5.28 7.44 -3.67
N SER A 82 -6.53 7.65 -3.31
CA SER A 82 -6.92 8.67 -2.33
C SER A 82 -7.63 8.03 -1.15
N PHE A 83 -7.14 8.34 0.05
CA PHE A 83 -7.66 7.87 1.32
C PHE A 83 -8.20 9.05 2.10
N LYS A 84 -9.38 8.89 2.69
CA LYS A 84 -9.96 9.84 3.63
C LYS A 84 -10.04 9.19 5.00
N SER A 85 -9.88 9.99 6.05
CA SER A 85 -10.25 9.51 7.38
C SER A 85 -11.73 9.13 7.37
N LYS A 86 -12.06 8.01 8.02
CA LYS A 86 -13.46 7.67 8.32
C LYS A 86 -13.95 8.48 9.51
#